data_AF-A0ABD1GMM0-F1
#
_entry.id   AF-A0ABD1GMM0-F1
#
_cell.length_a   1.000
_cell.length_b   1.000
_cell.length_c   1.000
_cell.angle_alpha   90.00
_cell.angle_beta   90.00
_cell.angle_gamma   90.00
#
_symmetry.space_group_name_H-M   'P 1'
#
loop_
_entity.id
_entity.type
_entity.pdbx_description
1 polymer ?
#
loop_
_entity_poly.entity_id
_entity_poly.type
_entity_poly.pdbx_seq_one_letter_code
_entity_poly.pdbx_strand_id
1 'polypeptide(L)'
;MHLEANIARHDNPRLIHINDPKKTCDNSQFSGNEIRTSKYTLLNFLPKNLFIQFHRLAYLYFLAIAALNQLPPLAVFGRIVSMFPLLFDALTLTAVKDDYEDWRRHRSDRNENNREALVLQSDGFLPKRWKMIQAGEVLKISSDETIPCDMVYLGTSDPSGIAYIQTMNLDGESNLKTRYARQETNKLFLGGTMMSVAITCEQPNRNIYDEFMANMELNGHCLSLSQSNIILRGYQLKNTEWAIGVVVYVGQDTKAMMNSAMSPSKRSRLETYMNRETLWLSVFLLIMCLVVGLGMGLWLNRHKSQLDTLPYYRKVYFQKRKDGKKYKYYGIPMETFFSFLSSIIVFQIMIPISHYITMELVRLGQSYFMIGDQHMYSSLSNSRFQCRSLNSEY
;
A
#
# COMPACT_ATOMS: atom_id res chain seq x y z
N MET A 1 -16.33 16.84 18.62
CA MET A 1 -16.14 15.58 19.38
C MET A 1 -14.99 14.69 18.90
N HIS A 2 -15.02 14.01 17.74
CA HIS A 2 -13.86 13.18 17.32
C HIS A 2 -12.59 13.97 16.95
N LEU A 3 -12.74 15.21 16.47
CA LEU A 3 -11.61 16.07 16.14
C LEU A 3 -10.94 16.67 17.40
N GLU A 4 -11.74 17.12 18.37
CA GLU A 4 -11.24 17.68 19.65
C GLU A 4 -10.56 16.63 20.52
N ALA A 5 -11.02 15.38 20.50
CA ALA A 5 -10.36 14.27 21.19
C ALA A 5 -8.99 13.93 20.57
N ASN A 6 -8.79 14.18 19.27
CA ASN A 6 -7.49 14.01 18.62
C ASN A 6 -6.54 15.20 18.84
N ILE A 7 -7.08 16.42 19.05
CA ILE A 7 -6.27 17.61 19.38
C ILE A 7 -5.84 17.57 20.85
N ALA A 8 -6.71 17.16 21.77
CA ALA A 8 -6.33 16.96 23.18
C ALA A 8 -5.34 15.79 23.39
N ARG A 9 -5.30 14.86 22.42
CA ARG A 9 -4.29 13.82 22.36
C ARG A 9 -2.94 14.32 21.90
N HIS A 10 -2.78 15.54 21.38
CA HIS A 10 -1.52 16.04 20.82
C HIS A 10 -0.60 16.78 21.81
N ASP A 11 -1.13 17.20 22.97
CA ASP A 11 -0.41 18.05 23.93
C ASP A 11 0.08 17.34 25.19
N ASN A 12 -0.32 16.09 25.42
CA ASN A 12 0.12 15.35 26.61
C ASN A 12 1.41 14.57 26.32
N PRO A 13 2.50 14.80 27.08
CA PRO A 13 3.72 14.04 26.92
C PRO A 13 3.53 12.58 27.37
N ARG A 14 4.24 11.66 26.72
CA ARG A 14 4.21 10.23 27.05
C ARG A 14 5.11 9.97 28.24
N LEU A 15 4.53 9.44 29.31
CA LEU A 15 5.27 8.97 30.48
C LEU A 15 5.58 7.47 30.33
N ILE A 16 6.85 7.12 30.44
CA ILE A 16 7.37 5.76 30.27
C ILE A 16 8.12 5.38 31.54
N HIS A 17 7.70 4.28 32.16
CA HIS A 17 8.37 3.74 33.35
C HIS A 17 9.35 2.65 32.93
N ILE A 18 10.63 2.83 33.26
CA ILE A 18 11.67 1.84 32.94
C ILE A 18 11.41 0.55 33.73
N ASN A 19 11.42 -0.58 33.03
CA ASN A 19 11.27 -1.93 33.60
C ASN A 19 9.90 -2.22 34.25
N ASP A 20 8.90 -1.37 34.01
CA ASP A 20 7.51 -1.62 34.38
C ASP A 20 6.59 -1.40 33.16
N PRO A 21 6.51 -2.40 32.25
CA PRO A 21 5.69 -2.28 31.05
C PRO A 21 4.20 -2.25 31.38
N LYS A 22 3.77 -2.82 32.52
CA LYS A 22 2.35 -2.81 32.92
C LYS A 22 1.92 -1.38 33.27
N LYS A 23 2.67 -0.72 34.16
CA LYS A 23 2.41 0.67 34.54
C LYS A 23 2.54 1.64 33.36
N THR A 24 3.42 1.33 32.40
CA THR A 24 3.56 2.10 31.15
C THR A 24 2.37 1.88 30.19
N CYS A 25 1.88 0.65 30.06
CA CYS A 25 0.80 0.29 29.13
C CYS A 25 -0.63 0.46 29.70
N ASP A 26 -0.80 0.66 31.01
CA ASP A 26 -2.11 0.77 31.67
C ASP A 26 -3.00 1.89 31.07
N ASN A 27 -2.41 2.93 30.49
CA ASN A 27 -3.14 4.04 29.88
C ASN A 27 -3.55 3.82 28.40
N SER A 28 -3.38 2.62 27.82
CA SER A 28 -3.79 2.28 26.44
C SER A 28 -3.22 3.17 25.32
N GLN A 29 -2.19 3.98 25.62
CA GLN A 29 -1.59 4.91 24.66
C GLN A 29 -0.55 4.28 23.72
N PHE A 30 -0.10 3.05 24.01
CA PHE A 30 0.98 2.39 23.29
C PHE A 30 0.45 1.26 22.42
N SER A 31 0.82 1.28 21.14
CA SER A 31 0.57 0.18 20.20
C SER A 31 1.57 -0.96 20.43
N GLY A 32 1.28 -2.16 19.92
CA GLY A 32 2.26 -3.25 19.88
C GLY A 32 3.41 -2.96 18.90
N ASN A 33 4.56 -3.60 19.07
CA ASN A 33 5.72 -3.44 18.18
C ASN A 33 5.61 -4.22 16.84
N GLU A 34 4.43 -4.73 16.52
CA GLU A 34 4.17 -5.42 15.26
C GLU A 34 4.16 -4.42 14.09
N ILE A 35 4.99 -4.68 13.09
CA ILE A 35 4.94 -3.95 11.81
C ILE A 35 3.96 -4.65 10.88
N ARG A 36 3.17 -3.84 10.19
CA ARG A 36 2.33 -4.28 9.08
C ARG A 36 2.43 -3.32 7.90
N THR A 37 3.04 -3.79 6.82
CA THR A 37 3.17 -3.05 5.55
C THR A 37 2.21 -3.55 4.47
N SER A 38 1.55 -4.69 4.70
CA SER A 38 0.51 -5.24 3.81
C SER A 38 -0.69 -4.30 3.62
N LYS A 39 -1.24 -4.24 2.41
CA LYS A 39 -2.41 -3.39 2.07
C LYS A 39 -3.74 -4.08 2.35
N TYR A 40 -3.76 -5.42 2.31
CA TYR A 40 -4.96 -6.23 2.40
C TYR A 40 -4.95 -7.13 3.65
N THR A 41 -6.14 -7.45 4.17
CA THR A 41 -6.38 -8.60 5.05
C THR A 41 -7.00 -9.73 4.22
N LEU A 42 -6.92 -10.98 4.68
CA LEU A 42 -7.59 -12.11 4.00
C LEU A 42 -9.09 -11.84 3.73
N LEU A 43 -9.78 -11.19 4.67
CA LEU A 43 -11.21 -10.87 4.55
C LEU A 43 -11.48 -9.64 3.65
N ASN A 44 -10.63 -8.62 3.73
CA ASN A 44 -10.84 -7.38 2.96
C ASN A 44 -10.18 -7.42 1.59
N PHE A 45 -9.46 -8.49 1.24
CA PHE A 45 -8.73 -8.60 -0.02
C PHE A 45 -9.68 -8.43 -1.20
N LEU A 46 -10.66 -9.32 -1.36
CA LEU A 46 -11.58 -9.28 -2.49
C LEU A 46 -12.37 -7.96 -2.61
N PRO A 47 -13.09 -7.47 -1.57
CA PRO A 47 -13.90 -6.27 -1.71
C PRO A 47 -13.06 -5.00 -1.93
N LYS A 48 -11.93 -4.86 -1.22
CA LYS A 48 -11.06 -3.68 -1.36
C LYS A 48 -10.31 -3.69 -2.69
N ASN A 49 -9.84 -4.85 -3.12
CA ASN A 49 -9.14 -5.01 -4.40
C ASN A 49 -10.08 -4.69 -5.58
N LEU A 50 -11.27 -5.30 -5.60
CA LEU A 50 -12.27 -5.01 -6.64
C LEU A 50 -12.65 -3.52 -6.65
N PHE A 51 -12.90 -2.93 -5.48
CA PHE A 51 -13.20 -1.50 -5.39
C PHE A 51 -12.08 -0.67 -6.04
N ILE A 52 -10.82 -0.93 -5.71
CA ILE A 52 -9.67 -0.20 -6.28
C ILE A 52 -9.56 -0.43 -7.80
N GLN A 53 -9.79 -1.65 -8.29
CA GLN A 53 -9.75 -1.97 -9.72
C GLN A 53 -10.84 -1.24 -10.50
N PHE A 54 -12.09 -1.26 -10.02
CA PHE A 54 -13.22 -0.59 -10.67
C PHE A 54 -13.14 0.95 -10.63
N HIS A 55 -12.23 1.55 -9.85
CA HIS A 55 -11.96 2.99 -9.91
C HIS A 55 -10.97 3.38 -11.03
N ARG A 56 -10.39 2.42 -11.76
CA ARG A 56 -9.56 2.71 -12.93
C ARG A 56 -10.47 2.97 -14.14
N LEU A 57 -10.13 4.00 -14.93
CA LEU A 57 -10.92 4.46 -16.07
C LEU A 57 -11.22 3.36 -17.10
N ALA A 58 -10.26 2.46 -17.36
CA ALA A 58 -10.44 1.36 -18.30
C ALA A 58 -11.56 0.40 -17.85
N TYR A 59 -11.55 -0.02 -16.58
CA TYR A 59 -12.58 -0.90 -16.03
C TYR A 59 -13.96 -0.23 -16.01
N LEU A 60 -14.04 1.08 -15.74
CA LEU A 60 -15.29 1.84 -15.84
C LEU A 60 -15.85 1.86 -17.27
N TYR A 61 -14.99 2.05 -18.28
CA TYR A 61 -15.39 2.02 -19.69
C TYR A 61 -15.96 0.66 -20.08
N PHE A 62 -15.26 -0.44 -19.76
CA PHE A 62 -15.72 -1.78 -20.08
C PHE A 62 -16.95 -2.18 -19.27
N LEU A 63 -17.08 -1.72 -18.02
CA LEU A 63 -18.29 -1.90 -17.22
C LEU A 63 -19.50 -1.20 -17.86
N ALA A 64 -19.32 0.03 -18.36
CA ALA A 64 -20.38 0.77 -19.05
C ALA A 64 -20.83 0.05 -20.32
N ILE A 65 -19.89 -0.44 -21.13
CA ILE A 65 -20.20 -1.22 -22.34
C ILE A 65 -20.91 -2.54 -22.01
N ALA A 66 -20.43 -3.25 -21.00
CA ALA A 66 -21.05 -4.50 -20.59
C ALA A 66 -22.47 -4.28 -20.04
N ALA A 67 -22.70 -3.19 -19.30
CA ALA A 67 -24.03 -2.77 -18.86
C ALA A 67 -24.95 -2.40 -20.04
N LEU A 68 -24.43 -1.68 -21.05
CA LEU A 68 -25.17 -1.36 -22.27
C LEU A 68 -25.58 -2.62 -23.04
N ASN A 69 -24.71 -3.63 -23.12
CA ASN A 69 -25.01 -4.90 -23.79
C ASN A 69 -25.99 -5.79 -23.00
N GLN A 70 -26.30 -5.49 -21.73
CA GLN A 70 -27.38 -6.18 -20.98
C GLN A 70 -28.78 -5.71 -21.37
N LEU A 71 -28.91 -4.55 -22.01
CA LEU A 71 -30.21 -4.04 -22.46
C LEU A 71 -30.68 -4.88 -23.66
N PRO A 72 -31.81 -5.62 -23.55
CA PRO A 72 -32.26 -6.52 -24.63
C PRO A 72 -32.41 -5.87 -26.02
N PRO A 73 -32.83 -4.60 -26.14
CA PRO A 73 -32.90 -3.92 -27.45
C PRO A 73 -31.53 -3.64 -28.10
N LEU A 74 -30.45 -3.72 -27.33
CA LEU A 74 -29.09 -3.33 -27.71
C LEU A 74 -28.10 -4.50 -27.64
N ALA A 75 -28.57 -5.70 -27.29
CA ALA A 75 -27.72 -6.86 -27.10
C ALA A 75 -27.18 -7.36 -28.44
N VAL A 76 -25.92 -7.02 -28.74
CA VAL A 76 -25.20 -7.47 -29.95
C VAL A 76 -24.46 -8.76 -29.68
N PHE A 77 -23.86 -8.88 -28.49
CA PHE A 77 -23.09 -10.04 -28.06
C PHE A 77 -23.84 -10.84 -26.99
N GLY A 78 -23.57 -12.13 -26.91
CA GLY A 78 -24.07 -12.96 -25.81
C GLY A 78 -23.73 -12.35 -24.45
N ARG A 79 -24.74 -12.23 -23.58
CA ARG A 79 -24.63 -11.54 -22.27
C ARG A 79 -23.45 -12.02 -21.41
N ILE A 80 -23.12 -13.31 -21.48
CA ILE A 80 -22.00 -13.92 -20.76
C ILE A 80 -20.66 -13.56 -21.43
N VAL A 81 -20.59 -13.64 -22.76
CA VAL A 81 -19.38 -13.39 -23.55
C VAL A 81 -18.89 -11.96 -23.39
N SER A 82 -19.81 -10.99 -23.30
CA SER A 82 -19.46 -9.57 -23.10
C SER A 82 -18.90 -9.26 -21.71
N MET A 83 -19.29 -9.99 -20.67
CA MET A 83 -18.78 -9.80 -19.30
C MET A 83 -17.47 -10.54 -19.07
N PHE A 84 -17.18 -11.57 -19.86
CA PHE A 84 -16.06 -12.47 -19.63
C PHE A 84 -14.70 -11.75 -19.57
N PRO A 85 -14.31 -10.90 -20.53
CA PRO A 85 -12.99 -10.24 -20.48
C PRO A 85 -12.81 -9.36 -19.24
N LEU A 86 -13.85 -8.61 -18.85
CA LEU A 86 -13.82 -7.73 -17.68
C LEU A 86 -13.68 -8.54 -16.37
N LEU A 87 -14.52 -9.57 -16.21
CA LEU A 87 -14.52 -10.38 -14.99
C LEU A 87 -13.26 -11.24 -14.88
N PHE A 88 -12.83 -11.84 -15.99
CA PHE A 88 -11.63 -12.67 -16.03
C PHE A 88 -10.38 -11.84 -15.66
N ASP A 89 -10.24 -10.65 -16.24
CA ASP A 89 -9.11 -9.76 -15.93
C ASP A 89 -9.11 -9.33 -14.45
N ALA A 90 -10.22 -8.76 -13.98
CA ALA A 90 -10.35 -8.24 -12.63
C ALA A 90 -10.18 -9.33 -11.54
N LEU A 91 -10.90 -10.44 -11.66
CA LEU A 91 -10.94 -11.49 -10.63
C LEU A 91 -9.78 -12.48 -10.71
N THR A 92 -9.14 -12.60 -11.87
CA THR A 92 -8.05 -13.58 -12.05
C THR A 92 -6.71 -12.89 -12.17
N LEU A 93 -6.46 -12.14 -13.24
CA LEU A 93 -5.12 -11.65 -13.55
C LEU A 93 -4.66 -10.58 -12.55
N THR A 94 -5.43 -9.49 -12.43
CA THR A 94 -5.05 -8.41 -11.52
C THR A 94 -5.16 -8.84 -10.06
N ALA A 95 -6.17 -9.65 -9.70
CA ALA A 95 -6.30 -10.16 -8.34
C ALA A 95 -5.16 -11.10 -7.94
N VAL A 96 -4.80 -12.09 -8.76
CA VAL A 96 -3.70 -13.01 -8.44
C VAL A 96 -2.37 -12.27 -8.33
N LYS A 97 -2.13 -11.28 -9.20
CA LYS A 97 -0.96 -10.41 -9.11
C LYS A 97 -0.91 -9.66 -7.77
N ASP A 98 -1.98 -8.95 -7.44
CA ASP A 98 -2.04 -8.13 -6.22
C ASP A 98 -1.96 -8.99 -4.95
N ASP A 99 -2.53 -10.20 -4.98
CA ASP A 99 -2.40 -11.19 -3.90
C ASP A 99 -0.96 -11.66 -3.74
N TYR A 100 -0.29 -12.00 -4.85
CA TYR A 100 1.12 -12.40 -4.83
C TYR A 100 2.03 -11.30 -4.27
N GLU A 101 1.82 -10.04 -4.68
CA GLU A 101 2.54 -8.90 -4.12
C GLU A 101 2.31 -8.75 -2.61
N ASP A 102 1.05 -8.83 -2.16
CA ASP A 102 0.71 -8.63 -0.75
C ASP A 102 1.19 -9.82 0.10
N TRP A 103 1.10 -11.05 -0.40
CA TRP A 103 1.66 -12.24 0.25
C TRP A 103 3.15 -12.10 0.51
N ARG A 104 3.92 -11.58 -0.46
CA ARG A 104 5.35 -11.31 -0.27
C ARG A 104 5.60 -10.26 0.82
N ARG A 105 4.75 -9.23 0.93
CA ARG A 105 4.81 -8.25 2.03
C ARG A 105 4.50 -8.91 3.38
N HIS A 106 3.45 -9.73 3.47
CA HIS A 106 3.12 -10.50 4.68
C HIS A 106 4.26 -11.41 5.12
N ARG A 107 4.92 -12.07 4.16
CA ARG A 107 6.10 -12.92 4.45
C ARG A 107 7.27 -12.09 5.00
N SER A 108 7.53 -10.92 4.43
CA SER A 108 8.56 -9.99 4.90
C SER A 108 8.25 -9.47 6.30
N ASP A 109 7.02 -9.00 6.53
CA ASP A 109 6.55 -8.51 7.82
C ASP A 109 6.67 -9.62 8.89
N ARG A 110 6.28 -10.85 8.56
CA ARG A 110 6.40 -12.01 9.45
C ARG A 110 7.86 -12.32 9.80
N ASN A 111 8.78 -12.18 8.85
CA ASN A 111 10.21 -12.39 9.10
C ASN A 111 10.75 -11.33 10.06
N GLU A 112 10.41 -10.06 9.86
CA GLU A 112 10.85 -8.96 10.73
C GLU A 112 10.25 -9.08 12.15
N ASN A 113 8.95 -9.36 12.24
CA ASN A 113 8.23 -9.45 13.51
C ASN A 113 8.64 -10.65 14.38
N ASN A 114 9.27 -11.68 13.77
CA ASN A 114 9.77 -12.86 14.48
C ASN A 114 11.28 -12.80 14.75
N ARG A 115 11.99 -11.73 14.37
CA ARG A 115 13.37 -11.52 14.86
C ARG A 115 13.39 -11.43 16.37
N GLU A 116 14.51 -11.79 16.96
CA GLU A 116 14.70 -11.78 18.41
C GLU A 116 15.58 -10.59 18.82
N ALA A 117 15.37 -10.09 20.03
CA ALA A 117 16.21 -9.11 20.69
C ALA A 117 16.33 -9.47 22.17
N LEU A 118 17.43 -9.11 22.80
CA LEU A 118 17.66 -9.38 24.22
C LEU A 118 16.95 -8.31 25.06
N VAL A 119 15.98 -8.73 25.87
CA VAL A 119 15.21 -7.86 26.77
C VAL A 119 15.63 -8.14 28.21
N LEU A 120 15.84 -7.10 29.00
CA LEU A 120 16.09 -7.25 30.43
C LEU A 120 14.81 -7.72 31.15
N GLN A 121 14.93 -8.85 31.84
CA GLN A 121 13.94 -9.38 32.78
C GLN A 121 14.59 -9.52 34.17
N SER A 122 13.81 -9.94 35.16
CA SER A 122 14.23 -10.05 36.57
C SER A 122 15.54 -10.81 36.78
N ASP A 123 15.79 -11.86 35.99
CA ASP A 123 16.96 -12.74 36.09
C ASP A 123 18.00 -12.53 34.97
N GLY A 124 17.93 -11.40 34.24
CA GLY A 124 18.90 -11.03 33.21
C GLY A 124 18.30 -10.83 31.82
N PHE A 125 19.16 -10.84 30.79
CA PHE A 125 18.76 -10.58 29.40
C PHE A 125 18.28 -11.86 28.71
N LEU A 126 17.00 -11.90 28.35
CA LEU A 126 16.37 -13.04 27.69
C LEU A 126 15.92 -12.67 26.26
N PRO A 127 16.02 -13.61 25.30
CA PRO A 127 15.56 -13.37 23.93
C PRO A 127 14.05 -13.24 23.89
N LYS A 128 13.56 -12.18 23.24
CA LYS A 128 12.14 -11.91 23.01
C LYS A 128 11.93 -11.52 21.56
N ARG A 129 10.82 -11.98 20.97
CA ARG A 129 10.45 -11.62 19.59
C ARG A 129 10.10 -10.14 19.47
N TRP A 130 10.49 -9.52 18.36
CA TRP A 130 10.29 -8.09 18.12
C TRP A 130 8.84 -7.66 18.29
N LYS A 131 7.87 -8.43 17.77
CA LYS A 131 6.43 -8.12 17.91
C LYS A 131 5.92 -8.04 19.36
N MET A 132 6.62 -8.68 20.30
CA MET A 132 6.22 -8.74 21.71
C MET A 132 6.88 -7.64 22.56
N ILE A 133 7.82 -6.87 21.99
CA ILE A 133 8.51 -5.78 22.68
C ILE A 133 7.50 -4.66 22.98
N GLN A 134 7.58 -4.10 24.18
CA GLN A 134 6.71 -3.03 24.66
C GLN A 134 7.52 -1.80 25.06
N ALA A 135 6.87 -0.63 25.10
CA ALA A 135 7.49 0.60 25.59
C ALA A 135 7.86 0.46 27.08
N GLY A 136 8.99 1.02 27.48
CA GLY A 136 9.53 0.93 28.84
C GLY A 136 10.41 -0.31 29.11
N GLU A 137 10.42 -1.30 28.21
CA GLU A 137 11.36 -2.41 28.30
C GLU A 137 12.78 -1.96 27.96
N VAL A 138 13.77 -2.62 28.55
CA VAL A 138 15.19 -2.36 28.27
C VAL A 138 15.74 -3.44 27.37
N LEU A 139 16.40 -3.01 26.30
CA LEU A 139 17.00 -3.87 25.30
C LEU A 139 18.51 -3.79 25.35
N LYS A 140 19.15 -4.94 25.16
CA LYS A 140 20.58 -5.07 24.86
C LYS A 140 20.71 -5.43 23.38
N ILE A 141 21.45 -4.61 22.65
CA ILE A 141 21.74 -4.79 21.23
C ILE A 141 23.22 -5.14 21.10
N SER A 142 23.53 -6.22 20.40
CA SER A 142 24.92 -6.64 20.14
C SER A 142 25.50 -5.97 18.89
N SER A 143 26.82 -6.04 18.73
CA SER A 143 27.51 -5.58 17.51
C SER A 143 26.86 -6.15 16.26
N ASP A 144 26.74 -5.29 15.24
CA ASP A 144 26.19 -5.62 13.92
C ASP A 144 24.70 -5.98 13.89
N GLU A 145 23.98 -5.87 15.01
CA GLU A 145 22.54 -6.09 15.05
C GLU A 145 21.73 -4.85 14.62
N THR A 146 20.59 -5.11 14.00
CA THR A 146 19.61 -4.09 13.63
C THR A 146 18.69 -3.77 14.80
N ILE A 147 18.41 -2.48 14.99
CA ILE A 147 17.66 -1.99 16.14
C ILE A 147 16.14 -2.17 15.92
N PRO A 148 15.43 -2.82 16.87
CA PRO A 148 14.02 -3.21 16.69
C PRO A 148 13.00 -2.07 16.79
N CYS A 149 13.30 -1.03 17.55
CA CYS A 149 12.36 0.04 17.89
C CYS A 149 13.13 1.29 18.33
N ASP A 150 12.47 2.43 18.43
CA ASP A 150 13.15 3.66 18.84
C ASP A 150 13.41 3.61 20.34
N MET A 151 14.68 3.78 20.71
CA MET A 151 15.14 3.64 22.09
C MET A 151 16.02 4.81 22.51
N VAL A 152 15.87 5.21 23.77
CA VAL A 152 16.78 6.13 24.43
C VAL A 152 17.97 5.34 24.94
N TYR A 153 19.14 5.86 24.63
CA TYR A 153 20.41 5.26 24.92
C TYR A 153 20.81 5.42 26.39
N LEU A 154 21.07 4.32 27.08
CA LEU A 154 21.35 4.30 28.52
C LEU A 154 22.83 4.02 28.82
N GLY A 155 23.46 3.11 28.07
CA GLY A 155 24.83 2.69 28.32
C GLY A 155 25.42 1.87 27.18
N THR A 156 26.75 1.71 27.22
CA THR A 156 27.54 1.11 26.13
C THR A 156 28.76 0.39 26.68
N SER A 157 29.36 -0.46 25.85
CA SER A 157 30.63 -1.13 26.16
C SER A 157 31.81 -0.15 26.30
N ASP A 158 31.77 0.99 25.60
CA ASP A 158 32.78 2.05 25.70
C ASP A 158 32.64 2.88 27.00
N PRO A 159 33.69 2.98 27.84
CA PRO A 159 33.69 3.84 29.03
C PRO A 159 33.34 5.31 28.73
N SER A 160 33.60 5.78 27.51
CA SER A 160 33.30 7.15 27.07
C SER A 160 31.81 7.41 26.84
N GLY A 161 30.97 6.36 26.81
CA GLY A 161 29.54 6.50 26.57
C GLY A 161 29.17 6.68 25.09
N ILE A 162 30.09 6.40 24.17
CA ILE A 162 29.87 6.60 22.73
C ILE A 162 29.42 5.28 22.07
N ALA A 163 28.49 5.37 21.12
CA ALA A 163 28.25 4.30 20.15
C ALA A 163 28.27 4.83 18.72
N TYR A 164 28.67 3.95 17.81
CA TYR A 164 28.61 4.21 16.38
C TYR A 164 27.42 3.46 15.80
N ILE A 165 26.60 4.20 15.07
CA ILE A 165 25.42 3.66 14.40
C ILE A 165 25.52 3.93 12.90
N GLN A 166 25.11 2.94 12.12
CA GLN A 166 25.00 3.07 10.67
C GLN A 166 23.54 3.31 10.29
N THR A 167 23.30 4.37 9.52
CA THR A 167 21.95 4.82 9.12
C THR A 167 21.56 4.45 7.69
N MET A 168 22.30 3.52 7.07
CA MET A 168 22.11 3.10 5.67
C MET A 168 20.67 2.64 5.35
N ASN A 169 19.97 2.04 6.32
CA ASN A 169 18.61 1.54 6.12
C ASN A 169 17.53 2.63 6.14
N LEU A 170 17.82 3.81 6.72
CA LEU A 170 16.85 4.90 6.87
C LEU A 170 17.14 6.05 5.89
N ASP A 171 18.39 6.50 5.86
CA ASP A 171 18.81 7.70 5.13
C ASP A 171 19.69 7.38 3.91
N GLY A 172 20.08 6.10 3.72
CA GLY A 172 20.99 5.69 2.65
C GLY A 172 22.45 6.11 2.86
N GLU A 173 22.75 6.86 3.92
CA GLU A 173 24.10 7.28 4.27
C GLU A 173 24.92 6.10 4.83
N SER A 174 26.12 5.88 4.27
CA SER A 174 27.07 4.86 4.73
C SER A 174 27.91 5.31 5.92
N ASN A 175 27.90 6.61 6.25
CA ASN A 175 28.70 7.17 7.32
C ASN A 175 28.19 6.72 8.69
N LEU A 176 29.14 6.46 9.58
CA LEU A 176 28.84 6.17 10.98
C LEU A 176 28.49 7.48 11.69
N LYS A 177 27.32 7.51 12.34
CA LYS A 177 26.92 8.60 13.23
C LYS A 177 27.23 8.22 14.67
N THR A 178 27.70 9.16 15.47
CA THR A 178 27.96 8.95 16.90
C THR A 178 26.72 9.29 17.73
N ARG A 179 26.43 8.44 18.72
CA ARG A 179 25.39 8.66 19.73
C ARG A 179 26.01 8.59 21.12
N TYR A 180 25.46 9.37 22.04
CA TYR A 180 26.04 9.55 23.37
C TYR A 180 25.08 9.09 24.45
N ALA A 181 25.57 8.28 25.38
CA ALA A 181 24.88 7.95 26.62
C ALA A 181 25.10 9.08 27.62
N ARG A 182 24.10 9.38 28.44
CA ARG A 182 24.30 10.29 29.57
C ARG A 182 25.24 9.62 30.58
N GLN A 183 26.17 10.40 31.13
CA GLN A 183 27.20 9.87 32.03
C GLN A 183 26.62 9.30 33.32
N GLU A 184 25.54 9.88 33.86
CA GLU A 184 24.86 9.35 35.05
C GLU A 184 24.26 7.97 34.78
N THR A 185 23.65 7.80 33.61
CA THR A 185 22.99 6.55 33.21
C THR A 185 23.99 5.44 32.91
N ASN A 186 25.10 5.76 32.24
CA ASN A 186 26.14 4.77 31.91
C ASN A 186 26.78 4.20 33.18
N LYS A 187 27.08 5.05 34.17
CA LYS A 187 27.62 4.64 35.47
C LYS A 187 26.63 3.79 36.28
N LEU A 188 25.35 4.16 36.26
CA LEU A 188 24.30 3.42 36.96
C LEU A 188 24.15 1.98 36.40
N PHE A 189 24.25 1.84 35.08
CA PHE A 189 24.15 0.54 34.41
C PHE A 189 25.37 -0.36 34.67
N LEU A 190 26.57 0.20 34.59
CA LEU A 190 27.81 -0.51 34.94
C LEU A 190 27.84 -0.92 36.42
N GLY A 191 27.14 -0.17 37.29
CA GLY A 191 27.01 -0.45 38.72
C GLY A 191 25.93 -1.47 39.10
N GLY A 192 25.12 -1.96 38.14
CA GLY A 192 24.13 -3.02 38.37
C GLY A 192 22.85 -2.60 39.10
N THR A 193 22.66 -1.31 39.41
CA THR A 193 21.49 -0.83 40.15
C THR A 193 20.43 -0.29 39.19
N MET A 194 19.44 -1.11 38.84
CA MET A 194 18.30 -0.65 38.05
C MET A 194 17.25 0.00 38.96
N MET A 195 17.25 1.32 39.04
CA MET A 195 16.19 2.07 39.71
C MET A 195 15.03 2.35 38.74
N SER A 196 13.82 2.39 39.28
CA SER A 196 12.59 2.78 38.58
C SER A 196 12.68 4.25 38.14
N VAL A 197 13.26 4.47 36.98
CA VAL A 197 13.38 5.78 36.32
C VAL A 197 12.12 6.01 35.48
N ALA A 198 11.64 7.25 35.45
CA ALA A 198 10.56 7.67 34.56
C ALA A 198 11.12 8.56 33.45
N ILE A 199 10.67 8.33 32.22
CA ILE A 199 11.02 9.16 31.06
C ILE A 199 9.75 9.80 30.54
N THR A 200 9.77 11.11 30.47
CA THR A 200 8.71 11.93 29.87
C THR A 200 9.18 12.34 28.48
N CYS A 201 8.58 11.76 27.44
CA CYS A 201 8.88 12.05 26.05
C CYS A 201 7.79 12.91 25.42
N GLU A 202 8.16 13.66 24.40
CA GLU A 202 7.19 14.21 23.45
C GLU A 202 6.39 13.11 22.73
N GLN A 203 5.48 13.53 21.87
CA GLN A 203 4.73 12.61 21.04
C GLN A 203 5.50 12.17 19.81
N PRO A 204 5.22 10.96 19.28
CA PRO A 204 5.95 10.48 18.13
C PRO A 204 5.73 11.43 16.93
N ASN A 205 6.83 11.97 16.43
CA ASN A 205 6.87 12.91 15.31
C ASN A 205 7.55 12.27 14.09
N ARG A 206 7.35 12.87 12.91
CA ARG A 206 7.99 12.42 11.67
C ARG A 206 9.40 12.97 11.51
N ASN A 207 9.81 13.95 12.31
CA ASN A 207 11.10 14.59 12.13
C ASN A 207 12.24 13.69 12.65
N ILE A 208 13.07 13.20 11.73
CA ILE A 208 14.18 12.27 12.04
C ILE A 208 15.38 13.02 12.63
N TYR A 209 15.58 14.30 12.31
CA TYR A 209 16.88 14.96 12.49
C TYR A 209 16.92 15.98 13.64
N ASP A 210 15.89 16.81 13.81
CA ASP A 210 16.03 18.01 14.64
C ASP A 210 15.16 18.04 15.90
N GLU A 211 14.21 17.11 16.04
CA GLU A 211 13.16 17.20 17.07
C GLU A 211 13.06 15.88 17.84
N PHE A 212 13.89 15.77 18.88
CA PHE A 212 13.67 14.83 19.98
C PHE A 212 13.96 15.50 21.30
N MET A 213 12.91 15.71 22.08
CA MET A 213 12.97 16.22 23.44
C MET A 213 12.36 15.20 24.41
N ALA A 214 13.16 14.78 25.38
CA ALA A 214 12.69 13.95 26.48
C ALA A 214 13.36 14.38 27.79
N ASN A 215 12.68 14.18 28.91
CA ASN A 215 13.23 14.42 30.24
C ASN A 215 13.20 13.11 31.02
N MET A 216 14.35 12.70 31.54
CA MET A 216 14.50 11.52 32.38
C MET A 216 14.61 11.96 33.84
N GLU A 217 13.77 11.43 34.71
CA GLU A 217 13.81 11.70 36.15
C GLU A 217 14.59 10.60 36.86
N LEU A 218 15.77 10.96 37.39
CA LEU A 218 16.67 10.04 38.07
C LEU A 218 17.01 10.59 39.47
N ASN A 219 16.57 9.89 40.51
CA ASN A 219 16.82 10.27 41.91
C ASN A 219 16.48 11.74 42.23
N GLY A 220 15.34 12.23 41.73
CA GLY A 220 14.87 13.62 41.91
C GLY A 220 15.55 14.67 41.04
N HIS A 221 16.45 14.27 40.12
CA HIS A 221 17.09 15.16 39.15
C HIS A 221 16.52 14.93 37.75
N CYS A 222 16.16 16.02 37.07
CA CYS A 222 15.65 15.97 35.68
C CYS A 222 16.81 16.11 34.69
N LEU A 223 17.06 15.06 33.92
CA LEU A 223 18.05 15.02 32.85
C LEU A 223 17.36 15.23 31.51
N SER A 224 17.71 16.32 30.81
CA SER A 224 17.22 16.55 29.45
C SER A 224 17.95 15.64 28.46
N LEU A 225 17.19 14.95 27.64
CA LEU A 225 17.64 14.09 26.55
C LEU A 225 17.34 14.78 25.24
N SER A 226 18.34 14.82 24.37
CA SER A 226 18.23 15.39 23.03
C SER A 226 18.35 14.30 21.97
N GLN A 227 18.26 14.70 20.71
CA GLN A 227 18.43 13.80 19.55
C GLN A 227 19.70 12.95 19.60
N SER A 228 20.79 13.42 20.22
CA SER A 228 22.02 12.63 20.32
C SER A 228 21.90 11.40 21.22
N ASN A 229 20.85 11.33 22.04
CA ASN A 229 20.56 10.26 22.99
C ASN A 229 19.54 9.23 22.48
N ILE A 230 18.90 9.43 21.32
CA ILE A 230 17.95 8.48 20.73
C ILE A 230 18.60 7.67 19.60
N ILE A 231 18.24 6.39 19.52
CA ILE A 231 18.57 5.51 18.42
C ILE A 231 17.29 4.98 17.80
N LEU A 232 17.19 5.05 16.47
CA LEU A 232 15.96 4.77 15.74
C LEU A 232 15.90 3.33 15.23
N ARG A 233 14.68 2.85 15.01
CA ARG A 233 14.42 1.57 14.36
C ARG A 233 15.12 1.48 13.00
N GLY A 234 15.75 0.34 12.74
CA GLY A 234 16.42 0.05 11.47
C GLY A 234 17.86 0.52 11.39
N TYR A 235 18.35 1.32 12.35
CA TYR A 235 19.78 1.57 12.49
C TYR A 235 20.51 0.28 12.84
N GLN A 236 21.78 0.18 12.44
CA GLN A 236 22.64 -0.95 12.76
C GLN A 236 23.76 -0.50 13.69
N LEU A 237 23.99 -1.24 14.77
CA LEU A 237 25.10 -0.98 15.69
C LEU A 237 26.42 -1.39 15.03
N LYS A 238 27.44 -0.53 15.08
CA LYS A 238 28.77 -0.79 14.52
C LYS A 238 29.85 -0.36 15.51
N ASN A 239 31.00 -1.02 15.49
CA ASN A 239 32.18 -0.64 16.27
C ASN A 239 31.93 -0.52 17.80
N THR A 240 30.86 -1.13 18.30
CA THR A 240 30.56 -1.25 19.73
C THR A 240 30.01 -2.65 20.00
N GLU A 241 30.55 -3.31 21.03
CA GLU A 241 30.24 -4.71 21.32
C GLU A 241 28.78 -4.89 21.77
N TRP A 242 28.33 -4.00 22.64
CA TRP A 242 26.95 -3.97 23.10
C TRP A 242 26.49 -2.54 23.42
N ALA A 243 25.21 -2.32 23.22
CA ALA A 243 24.48 -1.09 23.49
C ALA A 243 23.25 -1.44 24.32
N ILE A 244 22.94 -0.63 25.34
CA ILE A 244 21.73 -0.79 26.15
C ILE A 244 20.86 0.45 26.03
N GLY A 245 19.58 0.25 25.78
CA GLY A 245 18.60 1.32 25.64
C GLY A 245 17.24 0.95 26.18
N VAL A 246 16.45 1.96 26.56
CA VAL A 246 15.03 1.80 26.92
C VAL A 246 14.15 2.16 25.74
N VAL A 247 13.16 1.32 25.47
CA VAL A 247 12.22 1.51 24.37
C VAL A 247 11.27 2.66 24.66
N VAL A 248 11.20 3.61 23.73
CA VAL A 248 10.33 4.79 23.82
C VAL A 248 9.17 4.72 22.83
N TYR A 249 9.46 4.42 21.56
CA TYR A 249 8.43 4.26 20.53
C TYR A 249 8.48 2.86 19.92
N VAL A 250 7.31 2.28 19.68
CA VAL A 250 7.13 0.90 19.22
C VAL A 250 6.20 0.83 18.00
N GLY A 251 6.46 -0.13 17.10
CA GLY A 251 5.59 -0.43 15.98
C GLY A 251 5.40 0.76 15.04
N GLN A 252 4.13 1.15 14.85
CA GLN A 252 3.72 2.28 14.00
C GLN A 252 4.16 3.65 14.55
N ASP A 253 4.46 3.73 15.85
CA ASP A 253 4.87 4.99 16.48
C ASP A 253 6.35 5.32 16.26
N THR A 254 7.14 4.38 15.72
CA THR A 254 8.55 4.62 15.44
C THR A 254 8.71 5.64 14.32
N LYS A 255 9.71 6.53 14.43
CA LYS A 255 9.99 7.57 13.43
C LYS A 255 10.20 6.97 12.04
N ALA A 256 10.84 5.79 11.97
CA ALA A 256 11.01 5.05 10.73
C ALA A 256 9.68 4.66 10.08
N MET A 257 8.73 4.14 10.88
CA MET A 257 7.42 3.73 10.37
C MET A 257 6.52 4.90 10.01
N MET A 258 6.59 6.00 10.77
CA MET A 258 5.86 7.22 10.45
C MET A 258 6.33 7.89 9.15
N ASN A 259 7.61 7.75 8.80
CA ASN A 259 8.16 8.19 7.52
C ASN A 259 7.99 7.16 6.40
N SER A 260 7.74 5.90 6.75
CA SER A 260 7.28 4.90 5.79
C SER A 260 5.82 5.17 5.42
N ALA A 261 5.59 6.19 4.58
CA ALA A 261 4.28 6.47 4.05
C ALA A 261 3.76 5.23 3.29
N MET A 262 2.46 4.92 3.43
CA MET A 262 1.82 3.88 2.64
C MET A 262 2.12 4.16 1.17
N SER A 263 2.92 3.28 0.56
CA SER A 263 3.51 3.54 -0.75
C SER A 263 2.41 3.94 -1.76
N PRO A 264 2.42 5.19 -2.26
CA PRO A 264 1.44 5.62 -3.24
C PRO A 264 1.55 4.70 -4.45
N SER A 265 0.44 4.41 -5.11
CA SER A 265 0.46 3.63 -6.34
C SER A 265 1.29 4.40 -7.38
N LYS A 266 2.55 4.00 -7.56
CA LYS A 266 3.40 4.55 -8.60
C LYS A 266 2.78 4.14 -9.94
N ARG A 267 2.22 5.11 -10.67
CA ARG A 267 1.79 4.92 -12.06
C ARG A 267 3.01 5.06 -12.95
N SER A 268 3.12 4.19 -13.94
CA SER A 268 4.25 4.22 -14.86
C SER A 268 4.03 5.28 -15.95
N ARG A 269 5.11 5.73 -16.59
CA ARG A 269 5.01 6.66 -17.71
C ARG A 269 4.29 6.01 -18.88
N LEU A 270 4.58 4.73 -19.17
CA LEU A 270 3.86 3.98 -20.20
C LEU A 270 2.35 3.89 -19.93
N GLU A 271 1.92 3.80 -18.66
CA GLU A 271 0.50 3.80 -18.31
C GLU A 271 -0.18 5.12 -18.68
N THR A 272 0.54 6.24 -18.50
CA THR A 272 0.06 7.57 -18.88
C THR A 272 -0.06 7.71 -20.40
N TYR A 273 0.94 7.23 -21.15
CA TYR A 273 0.89 7.19 -22.62
C TYR A 273 -0.27 6.33 -23.12
N MET A 274 -0.44 5.12 -22.58
CA MET A 274 -1.54 4.22 -22.94
C MET A 274 -2.92 4.86 -22.69
N ASN A 275 -3.10 5.55 -21.55
CA ASN A 275 -4.34 6.26 -21.26
C ASN A 275 -4.60 7.40 -22.25
N ARG A 276 -3.55 8.09 -22.72
CA ARG A 276 -3.66 9.13 -23.75
C ARG A 276 -4.06 8.56 -25.11
N GLU A 277 -3.44 7.46 -25.54
CA GLU A 277 -3.80 6.81 -26.81
C GLU A 277 -5.23 6.23 -26.76
N THR A 278 -5.64 5.69 -25.61
CA THR A 278 -7.02 5.23 -25.38
C THR A 278 -8.04 6.36 -25.51
N LEU A 279 -7.70 7.57 -25.05
CA LEU A 279 -8.54 8.75 -25.21
C LEU A 279 -8.71 9.11 -26.69
N TRP A 280 -7.64 9.14 -27.48
CA TRP A 280 -7.72 9.39 -28.92
C TRP A 280 -8.56 8.34 -29.66
N LEU A 281 -8.38 7.05 -29.33
CA LEU A 281 -9.20 5.97 -29.88
C LEU A 281 -10.68 6.11 -29.48
N SER A 282 -10.97 6.53 -28.24
CA SER A 282 -12.34 6.79 -27.80
C SER A 282 -13.00 7.94 -28.56
N VAL A 283 -12.25 9.00 -28.88
CA VAL A 283 -12.76 10.11 -29.69
C VAL A 283 -13.05 9.65 -31.12
N PHE A 284 -12.13 8.89 -31.73
CA PHE A 284 -12.34 8.32 -33.06
C PHE A 284 -13.57 7.38 -33.10
N LEU A 285 -13.71 6.52 -32.10
CA LEU A 285 -14.86 5.64 -31.92
C LEU A 285 -16.18 6.42 -31.89
N LEU A 286 -16.24 7.51 -31.11
CA LEU A 286 -17.43 8.36 -31.03
C LEU A 286 -17.79 8.98 -32.39
N ILE A 287 -16.80 9.45 -33.14
CA ILE A 287 -17.01 10.01 -34.49
C ILE A 287 -17.60 8.95 -35.43
N MET A 288 -17.03 7.74 -35.45
CA MET A 288 -17.54 6.64 -36.27
C MET A 288 -18.97 6.25 -35.88
N CYS A 289 -19.27 6.16 -34.59
CA CYS A 289 -20.62 5.88 -34.10
C CYS A 289 -21.61 6.98 -34.51
N LEU A 290 -21.20 8.25 -34.47
CA LEU A 290 -22.04 9.37 -34.92
C LEU A 290 -22.33 9.28 -36.42
N VAL A 291 -21.35 8.92 -37.26
CA VAL A 291 -21.55 8.73 -38.70
C VAL A 291 -22.55 7.60 -38.97
N VAL A 292 -22.42 6.47 -38.29
CA VAL A 292 -23.37 5.34 -38.43
C VAL A 292 -24.77 5.72 -37.94
N GLY A 293 -24.87 6.39 -36.79
CA GLY A 293 -26.14 6.89 -36.26
C GLY A 293 -26.83 7.84 -37.22
N LEU A 294 -26.13 8.87 -37.72
CA LEU A 294 -26.66 9.82 -38.70
C LEU A 294 -27.04 9.13 -40.02
N GLY A 295 -26.21 8.20 -40.49
CA GLY A 295 -26.49 7.40 -41.67
C GLY A 295 -27.79 6.60 -41.53
N MET A 296 -27.98 5.92 -40.39
CA MET A 296 -29.20 5.19 -40.07
C MET A 296 -30.41 6.14 -39.98
N GLY A 297 -30.28 7.28 -39.31
CA GLY A 297 -31.36 8.26 -39.18
C GLY A 297 -31.80 8.87 -40.52
N LEU A 298 -30.84 9.22 -41.39
CA LEU A 298 -31.12 9.71 -42.75
C LEU A 298 -31.75 8.63 -43.62
N TRP A 299 -31.25 7.39 -43.53
CA TRP A 299 -31.78 6.25 -44.26
C TRP A 299 -33.23 5.95 -43.87
N LEU A 300 -33.52 5.95 -42.56
CA LEU A 300 -34.86 5.72 -42.01
C LEU A 300 -35.82 6.86 -42.39
N ASN A 301 -35.33 8.10 -42.44
CA ASN A 301 -36.13 9.25 -42.89
C ASN A 301 -36.47 9.17 -44.38
N ARG A 302 -35.54 8.71 -45.22
CA ARG A 302 -35.75 8.57 -46.67
C ARG A 302 -36.67 7.41 -47.03
N HIS A 303 -36.59 6.29 -46.30
CA HIS A 303 -37.37 5.07 -46.58
C HIS A 303 -38.64 4.94 -45.72
N LYS A 304 -39.13 6.03 -45.11
CA LYS A 304 -40.36 6.07 -44.29
C LYS A 304 -41.54 5.30 -44.89
N SER A 305 -41.72 5.39 -46.21
CA SER A 305 -42.83 4.79 -46.96
C SER A 305 -42.66 3.30 -47.30
N GLN A 306 -41.47 2.72 -47.07
CA GLN A 306 -41.11 1.33 -47.40
C GLN A 306 -40.71 0.49 -46.18
N LEU A 307 -40.82 1.00 -44.95
CA LEU A 307 -40.45 0.26 -43.72
C LEU A 307 -41.17 -1.10 -43.57
N ASP A 308 -42.36 -1.25 -44.16
CA ASP A 308 -43.17 -2.47 -44.03
C ASP A 308 -42.58 -3.70 -44.75
N THR A 309 -41.65 -3.51 -45.69
CA THR A 309 -41.04 -4.60 -46.48
C THR A 309 -39.78 -5.20 -45.85
N LEU A 310 -39.17 -4.53 -44.86
CA LEU A 310 -37.90 -4.94 -44.27
C LEU A 310 -38.10 -5.91 -43.09
N PRO A 311 -37.40 -7.07 -43.05
CA PRO A 311 -37.58 -8.09 -42.00
C PRO A 311 -37.34 -7.59 -40.57
N TYR A 312 -36.44 -6.60 -40.40
CA TYR A 312 -35.99 -6.11 -39.10
C TYR A 312 -36.76 -4.87 -38.58
N TYR A 313 -37.47 -4.15 -39.46
CA TYR A 313 -38.18 -2.89 -39.14
C TYR A 313 -39.69 -2.95 -39.44
N ARG A 314 -40.22 -4.15 -39.72
CA ARG A 314 -41.62 -4.37 -40.10
C ARG A 314 -42.58 -3.86 -39.02
N LYS A 315 -43.44 -2.91 -39.39
CA LYS A 315 -44.41 -2.26 -38.49
C LYS A 315 -45.63 -3.15 -38.17
N VAL A 316 -45.98 -4.07 -39.07
CA VAL A 316 -47.14 -4.98 -38.93
C VAL A 316 -46.74 -6.38 -39.35
N TYR A 317 -46.75 -7.34 -38.42
CA TYR A 317 -46.70 -8.75 -38.78
C TYR A 317 -47.95 -9.08 -39.60
N PHE A 318 -47.80 -9.54 -40.84
CA PHE A 318 -48.88 -10.25 -41.55
C PHE A 318 -49.15 -11.56 -40.81
N GLN A 319 -49.96 -11.52 -39.76
CA GLN A 319 -50.56 -12.73 -39.22
C GLN A 319 -51.92 -12.40 -38.60
N LYS A 320 -52.97 -12.91 -39.26
CA LYS A 320 -54.30 -13.15 -38.69
C LYS A 320 -54.21 -14.17 -37.53
N ARG A 321 -53.44 -13.89 -36.48
CA ARG A 321 -53.43 -14.64 -35.22
C ARG A 321 -53.37 -13.66 -34.06
N LYS A 322 -54.30 -13.82 -33.12
CA LYS A 322 -54.66 -12.89 -32.05
C LYS A 322 -53.58 -12.64 -30.99
N ASP A 323 -52.38 -13.21 -31.11
CA ASP A 323 -51.30 -13.11 -30.11
C ASP A 323 -49.98 -12.56 -30.69
N GLY A 324 -50.07 -11.50 -31.50
CA GLY A 324 -48.89 -10.82 -32.06
C GLY A 324 -48.29 -9.82 -31.07
N LYS A 325 -47.08 -10.08 -30.57
CA LYS A 325 -46.29 -9.07 -29.82
C LYS A 325 -46.12 -7.84 -30.71
N LYS A 326 -46.78 -6.73 -30.37
CA LYS A 326 -46.61 -5.43 -31.03
C LYS A 326 -45.15 -5.01 -30.93
N TYR A 327 -44.44 -4.95 -32.06
CA TYR A 327 -43.12 -4.32 -32.09
C TYR A 327 -43.32 -2.84 -31.74
N LYS A 328 -42.76 -2.40 -30.62
CA LYS A 328 -42.84 -1.00 -30.20
C LYS A 328 -41.90 -0.20 -31.09
N TYR A 329 -42.42 0.31 -32.20
CA TYR A 329 -41.75 1.34 -32.98
C TYR A 329 -41.69 2.61 -32.12
N TYR A 330 -40.53 2.89 -31.53
CA TYR A 330 -40.33 4.01 -30.60
C TYR A 330 -40.15 5.37 -31.32
N GLY A 331 -40.22 5.37 -32.66
CA GLY A 331 -40.01 6.55 -33.50
C GLY A 331 -38.59 6.63 -34.07
N ILE A 332 -38.47 7.33 -35.20
CA ILE A 332 -37.21 7.59 -35.92
C ILE A 332 -36.07 8.06 -35.00
N PRO A 333 -36.26 9.02 -34.07
CA PRO A 333 -35.18 9.46 -33.19
C PRO A 333 -34.72 8.37 -32.22
N MET A 334 -35.64 7.54 -31.70
CA MET A 334 -35.29 6.45 -30.78
C MET A 334 -34.60 5.29 -31.48
N GLU A 335 -35.01 4.94 -32.70
CA GLU A 335 -34.32 3.91 -33.50
C GLU A 335 -32.92 4.38 -33.91
N THR A 336 -32.77 5.66 -34.26
CA THR A 336 -31.47 6.27 -34.54
C THR A 336 -30.57 6.22 -33.30
N PHE A 337 -31.11 6.51 -32.11
CA PHE A 337 -30.39 6.44 -30.85
C PHE A 337 -29.99 5.01 -30.47
N PHE A 338 -30.87 4.02 -30.65
CA PHE A 338 -30.52 2.62 -30.42
C PHE A 338 -29.46 2.13 -31.42
N SER A 339 -29.53 2.54 -32.68
CA SER A 339 -28.50 2.22 -33.68
C SER A 339 -27.15 2.84 -33.32
N PHE A 340 -27.12 4.09 -32.84
CA PHE A 340 -25.92 4.74 -32.33
C PHE A 340 -25.31 3.95 -31.17
N LEU A 341 -26.12 3.60 -30.18
CA LEU A 341 -25.68 2.89 -28.98
C LEU A 341 -25.24 1.45 -29.27
N SER A 342 -25.92 0.77 -30.20
CA SER A 342 -25.50 -0.54 -30.71
C SER A 342 -24.18 -0.46 -31.47
N SER A 343 -23.91 0.63 -32.18
CA SER A 343 -22.65 0.82 -32.91
C SER A 343 -21.46 0.98 -31.95
N ILE A 344 -21.66 1.61 -30.78
CA ILE A 344 -20.64 1.68 -29.72
C ILE A 344 -20.25 0.27 -29.26
N ILE A 345 -21.22 -0.63 -29.08
CA ILE A 345 -20.98 -2.02 -28.68
C ILE A 345 -20.25 -2.79 -29.80
N VAL A 346 -20.67 -2.64 -31.06
CA VAL A 346 -20.01 -3.32 -32.20
C VAL A 346 -18.55 -2.89 -32.34
N PHE A 347 -18.28 -1.60 -32.24
CA PHE A 347 -16.94 -1.04 -32.40
C PHE A 347 -16.09 -1.05 -31.11
N GLN A 348 -16.59 -1.62 -30.00
CA GLN A 348 -15.84 -1.74 -28.74
C GLN A 348 -14.48 -2.44 -28.91
N ILE A 349 -14.34 -3.30 -29.92
CA ILE A 349 -13.09 -4.00 -30.25
C ILE A 349 -11.95 -3.05 -30.63
N MET A 350 -12.25 -1.80 -31.02
CA MET A 350 -11.24 -0.78 -31.30
C MET A 350 -10.42 -0.37 -30.07
N ILE A 351 -10.97 -0.52 -28.86
CA ILE A 351 -10.24 -0.29 -27.61
C ILE A 351 -9.93 -1.68 -27.01
N PRO A 352 -8.76 -2.27 -27.33
CA PRO A 352 -8.46 -3.63 -26.95
C PRO A 352 -8.22 -3.74 -25.43
N ILE A 353 -9.12 -4.46 -24.74
CA ILE A 353 -8.94 -4.86 -23.32
C ILE A 353 -7.59 -5.56 -23.14
N SER A 354 -7.20 -6.37 -24.12
CA SER A 354 -5.97 -7.15 -24.11
C SER A 354 -4.71 -6.30 -24.01
N HIS A 355 -4.72 -5.01 -24.38
CA HIS A 355 -3.54 -4.16 -24.29
C HIS A 355 -3.14 -3.90 -22.83
N TYR A 356 -4.11 -3.62 -21.96
CA TYR A 356 -3.89 -3.44 -20.52
C TYR A 356 -3.35 -4.72 -19.88
N ILE A 357 -3.96 -5.87 -20.23
CA ILE A 357 -3.54 -7.19 -19.74
C ILE A 357 -2.12 -7.52 -20.19
N THR A 358 -1.83 -7.33 -21.47
CA THR A 358 -0.52 -7.62 -22.06
C THR A 358 0.56 -6.79 -21.37
N MET A 359 0.28 -5.52 -21.09
CA MET A 359 1.20 -4.65 -20.36
C MET A 359 1.49 -5.19 -18.95
N GLU A 360 0.47 -5.61 -18.20
CA GLU A 360 0.67 -6.17 -16.87
C GLU A 360 1.51 -7.47 -16.94
N LEU A 361 1.23 -8.35 -17.89
CA LEU A 361 1.99 -9.59 -18.10
C LEU A 361 3.44 -9.32 -18.53
N VAL A 362 3.67 -8.35 -19.42
CA VAL A 362 5.02 -7.96 -19.85
C VAL A 362 5.83 -7.45 -18.67
N ARG A 363 5.25 -6.59 -17.81
CA ARG A 363 5.93 -6.11 -16.60
C ARG A 363 6.26 -7.24 -15.62
N LEU A 364 5.33 -8.19 -15.45
CA LEU A 364 5.57 -9.39 -14.65
C LEU A 364 6.73 -10.23 -15.22
N GLY A 365 6.72 -10.47 -16.54
CA GLY A 365 7.80 -11.17 -17.24
C GLY A 365 9.14 -10.45 -17.09
N GLN A 366 9.18 -9.14 -17.30
CA GLN A 366 10.39 -8.32 -17.11
C GLN A 366 10.91 -8.43 -15.68
N SER A 367 10.04 -8.29 -14.68
CA SER A 367 10.43 -8.43 -13.28
C SER A 367 10.98 -9.83 -12.95
N TYR A 368 10.41 -10.87 -13.55
CA TYR A 368 10.88 -12.24 -13.39
C TYR A 368 12.28 -12.42 -13.97
N PHE A 369 12.53 -11.92 -15.18
CA PHE A 369 13.86 -11.96 -15.81
C PHE A 369 14.90 -11.16 -15.01
N MET A 370 14.53 -9.98 -14.49
CA MET A 370 15.46 -9.17 -13.68
C MET A 370 15.84 -9.86 -12.36
N ILE A 371 14.90 -10.55 -11.69
CA ILE A 371 15.19 -11.31 -10.46
C ILE A 371 16.05 -12.55 -10.77
N GLY A 372 15.91 -13.11 -11.98
CA GLY A 372 16.66 -14.28 -12.44
C GLY A 372 18.07 -13.96 -12.98
N ASP A 373 18.44 -12.68 -13.09
CA ASP A 373 19.75 -12.29 -13.64
C ASP A 373 20.90 -12.64 -12.69
N GLN A 374 21.86 -13.41 -13.20
CA GLN A 374 23.05 -13.83 -12.47
C GLN A 374 24.07 -12.71 -12.33
N HIS A 375 24.09 -11.72 -13.24
CA HIS A 375 25.00 -10.58 -13.16
C HIS A 375 24.60 -9.58 -12.06
N MET A 376 23.33 -9.58 -11.67
CA MET A 376 22.81 -8.76 -10.56
C MET A 376 22.83 -9.50 -9.21
N TYR A 377 23.64 -10.57 -9.10
CA TYR A 377 23.88 -11.28 -7.85
C TYR A 377 25.16 -10.77 -7.17
N SER A 378 25.05 -10.36 -5.91
CA SER A 378 26.21 -9.99 -5.11
C SER A 378 26.68 -11.17 -4.28
N SER A 379 27.90 -11.64 -4.56
CA SER A 379 28.56 -12.72 -3.80
C SER A 379 28.90 -12.30 -2.36
N LEU A 380 29.20 -11.02 -2.14
CA LEU A 380 29.56 -10.46 -0.84
C LEU A 380 28.39 -10.47 0.15
N SER A 381 27.18 -10.15 -0.32
CA SER A 381 25.97 -10.10 0.52
C SER A 381 25.07 -11.33 0.37
N ASN A 382 25.48 -12.33 -0.44
CA ASN A 382 24.69 -13.51 -0.78
C ASN A 382 23.24 -13.16 -1.14
N SER A 383 23.06 -12.06 -1.88
CA SER A 383 21.75 -11.49 -2.17
C SER A 383 21.54 -11.29 -3.66
N ARG A 384 20.33 -11.61 -4.11
CA ARG A 384 19.87 -11.39 -5.48
C ARG A 384 19.10 -10.09 -5.57
N PHE A 385 19.06 -9.51 -6.77
CA PHE A 385 18.20 -8.39 -7.07
C PHE A 385 16.73 -8.70 -6.71
N GLN A 386 16.07 -7.74 -6.07
CA GLN A 386 14.69 -7.89 -5.63
C GLN A 386 13.84 -6.71 -6.10
N CYS A 387 12.95 -6.95 -7.07
CA CYS A 387 11.92 -5.99 -7.45
C CYS A 387 10.93 -5.82 -6.30
N ARG A 388 10.86 -4.65 -5.65
CA ARG A 388 9.89 -4.37 -4.56
C ARG A 388 8.50 -3.97 -5.07
N SER A 389 8.40 -3.53 -6.33
CA SER A 389 7.17 -3.07 -6.97
C SER A 389 7.14 -3.58 -8.40
N LEU A 390 6.07 -4.29 -8.79
CA LEU A 390 5.89 -4.82 -10.15
C LEU A 390 5.34 -3.75 -11.12
N ASN A 391 5.04 -2.55 -10.62
CA ASN A 391 4.62 -1.39 -11.40
C ASN A 391 5.75 -0.39 -11.63
N SER A 392 6.95 -0.65 -11.10
CA SER A 392 8.09 0.23 -11.24
C SER A 392 8.78 0.00 -12.58
N GLU A 393 8.78 1.03 -13.42
CA GLU A 393 9.70 1.14 -14.56
C GLU A 393 11.10 1.43 -14.03
N TYR A 394 12.09 0.69 -14.52
CA TYR A 394 13.51 1.01 -14.36
C TYR A 394 14.09 1.33 -15.73
#